data_AF-A0A6N4AIZ3-F1
#
_entry.id   AF-A0A6N4AIZ3-F1
#
_cell.length_a   1.000
_cell.length_b   1.000
_cell.length_c   1.000
_cell.angle_alpha   90.00
_cell.angle_beta   90.00
_cell.angle_gamma   90.00
#
_symmetry.space_group_name_H-M   'P 1'
#
loop_
_entity.id
_entity.type
_entity.pdbx_description
1 polymer ?
#
loop_
_entity_poly.entity_id
_entity_poly.type
_entity_poly.pdbx_seq_one_letter_code
_entity_poly.pdbx_strand_id
1 'polypeptide(L)'
;MAITFPINWVEKVNSPDLLAALQQFGEKYYLSAEEINLIFSSINDINSRIAPLRDEILVQTGLALVGNSIVLNSAWVWKINEVISTNEDERSYPITFSASGKIRQDSVLLGQNGNSYVKRGVEGVIAIKPAPDPNTLEATSFIVTDNSIGNPEIPGTGNVYVKKSYSSELFFGLSGDVASYTIAANYGFYIFNGACTSFASLNLVNTAADAYVGKQLGIKNNQTIPLTIKNSAGTGTTKFIGPNQADYVIQPGETAFFRFSYVGNASGNYVFDFSNRQNYTPQKTITGNTTLDKSYNGAFVKVKANATITVPSTLQNEFDCVFRCFSGATATFVEGSSVSFDAHKGKILEPFKLGTLLRDGSTNTFVLEGELKT
;
A
#
# COMPACT_ATOMS: atom_id res chain seq x y z
N MET A 1 -27.90 24.13 -7.29
CA MET A 1 -27.18 24.52 -6.07
C MET A 1 -26.43 23.29 -5.61
N ALA A 2 -25.09 23.31 -5.59
CA ALA A 2 -24.31 22.16 -5.11
C ALA A 2 -24.45 22.09 -3.58
N ILE A 3 -24.79 20.92 -3.06
CA ILE A 3 -24.84 20.70 -1.61
C ILE A 3 -23.40 20.45 -1.15
N THR A 4 -22.92 21.25 -0.21
CA THR A 4 -21.58 21.13 0.40
C THR A 4 -21.74 20.47 1.78
N PHE A 5 -20.90 19.49 2.09
CA PHE A 5 -20.89 18.81 3.39
C PHE A 5 -19.75 19.32 4.29
N PRO A 6 -19.92 19.33 5.64
CA PRO A 6 -21.16 19.06 6.36
C PRO A 6 -22.24 20.11 6.04
N ILE A 7 -23.51 19.71 6.10
CA ILE A 7 -24.63 20.64 5.91
C ILE A 7 -24.60 21.62 7.09
N ASN A 8 -24.08 22.82 6.84
CA ASN A 8 -24.08 23.92 7.80
C ASN A 8 -25.39 24.69 7.66
N TRP A 9 -26.40 24.25 8.40
CA TRP A 9 -27.68 24.93 8.53
C TRP A 9 -27.84 25.48 9.94
N VAL A 10 -28.44 26.67 10.04
CA VAL A 10 -28.88 27.22 11.33
C VAL A 10 -29.97 26.32 11.88
N GLU A 11 -29.85 25.90 13.15
CA GLU A 11 -30.85 25.09 13.83
C GLU A 11 -32.25 25.67 13.64
N LYS A 12 -33.19 24.80 13.23
CA LYS A 12 -34.57 25.20 13.16
C LYS A 12 -35.12 25.30 14.57
N VAL A 13 -35.98 26.29 14.78
CA VAL A 13 -36.72 26.51 16.02
C VAL A 13 -38.21 26.50 15.70
N ASN A 14 -39.00 25.84 16.55
CA ASN A 14 -40.45 25.90 16.46
C ASN A 14 -40.92 27.22 17.09
N SER A 15 -41.11 28.27 16.29
CA SER A 15 -41.81 29.44 16.82
C SER A 15 -43.31 29.11 17.03
N PRO A 16 -43.95 29.64 18.08
CA PRO A 16 -45.37 29.41 18.33
C PRO A 16 -46.26 29.73 17.13
N ASP A 17 -45.94 30.80 16.39
CA ASP A 17 -46.68 31.24 15.20
C ASP A 17 -46.55 30.24 14.03
N LEU A 18 -45.37 29.64 13.86
CA LEU A 18 -45.11 28.64 12.81
C LEU A 18 -45.86 27.34 13.11
N LEU A 19 -45.87 26.92 14.38
CA LEU A 19 -46.55 25.70 14.81
C LEU A 19 -48.07 25.83 14.64
N ALA A 20 -48.63 26.99 15.00
CA ALA A 20 -50.04 27.29 14.80
C ALA A 20 -50.43 27.34 13.31
N ALA A 21 -49.58 27.93 12.47
CA ALA A 21 -49.79 28.00 11.02
C ALA A 21 -49.65 26.63 10.32
N LEU A 22 -48.99 25.65 10.93
CA LEU A 22 -48.79 24.32 10.34
C LEU A 22 -49.81 23.30 10.86
N GLN A 23 -50.30 23.45 12.09
CA GLN A 23 -51.39 22.64 12.65
C GLN A 23 -52.68 22.70 11.82
N GLN A 24 -52.95 23.81 11.12
CA GLN A 24 -54.13 23.95 10.25
C GLN A 24 -54.16 22.95 9.08
N PHE A 25 -52.99 22.40 8.69
CA PHE A 25 -52.88 21.43 7.61
C PHE A 25 -52.96 19.98 8.10
N GLY A 26 -52.98 19.76 9.42
CA GLY A 26 -53.01 18.45 10.07
C GLY A 26 -51.62 17.92 10.40
N GLU A 27 -51.46 17.37 11.62
CA GLU A 27 -50.17 16.97 12.21
C GLU A 27 -49.36 15.99 11.34
N LYS A 28 -50.03 15.14 10.55
CA LYS A 28 -49.37 14.16 9.67
C LYS A 28 -48.63 14.74 8.46
N TYR A 29 -48.76 16.04 8.19
CA TYR A 29 -48.15 16.71 7.03
C TYR A 29 -47.03 17.67 7.39
N TYR A 30 -46.58 17.65 8.65
CA TYR A 30 -45.56 18.56 9.17
C TYR A 30 -44.41 17.76 9.82
N LEU A 31 -43.19 18.27 9.68
CA LEU A 31 -42.01 17.81 10.41
C LEU A 31 -41.62 18.88 11.42
N SER A 32 -41.51 18.51 12.70
CA SER A 32 -41.09 19.42 13.76
C SER A 32 -39.66 19.93 13.54
N ALA A 33 -39.29 21.07 14.15
CA ALA A 33 -37.91 21.53 14.12
C ALA A 33 -36.94 20.46 14.67
N GLU A 34 -37.35 19.71 15.69
CA GLU A 34 -36.59 18.59 16.24
C GLU A 34 -36.38 17.48 15.20
N GLU A 35 -37.44 17.09 14.48
CA GLU A 35 -37.36 16.08 13.41
C GLU A 35 -36.48 16.55 12.25
N ILE A 36 -36.58 17.83 11.87
CA ILE A 36 -35.76 18.44 10.82
C ILE A 36 -34.28 18.48 11.25
N ASN A 37 -33.98 18.92 12.47
CA ASN A 37 -32.61 18.93 13.01
C ASN A 37 -32.05 17.50 13.17
N LEU A 38 -32.91 16.51 13.50
CA LEU A 38 -32.56 15.09 13.54
C LEU A 38 -32.21 14.55 12.14
N ILE A 39 -32.96 14.94 11.10
CA ILE A 39 -32.65 14.58 9.71
C ILE A 39 -31.30 15.17 9.30
N PHE A 40 -31.02 16.45 9.61
CA PHE A 40 -29.75 17.08 9.25
C PHE A 40 -28.55 16.45 9.97
N SER A 41 -28.67 16.18 11.26
CA SER A 41 -27.63 15.47 12.02
C SER A 41 -27.42 14.05 11.50
N SER A 42 -28.50 13.32 11.18
CA SER A 42 -28.42 11.97 10.60
C SER A 42 -27.79 11.97 9.21
N ILE A 43 -28.07 12.98 8.37
CA ILE A 43 -27.42 13.11 7.05
C ILE A 43 -25.94 13.42 7.21
N ASN A 44 -25.55 14.28 8.15
CA ASN A 44 -24.15 14.57 8.44
C ASN A 44 -23.42 13.34 9.02
N ASP A 45 -24.08 12.52 9.84
CA ASP A 45 -23.58 11.22 10.34
C ASP A 45 -23.45 10.18 9.22
N ILE A 46 -24.44 10.07 8.35
CA ILE A 46 -24.35 9.19 7.18
C ILE A 46 -23.19 9.62 6.28
N ASN A 47 -23.03 10.93 6.04
CA ASN A 47 -21.93 11.43 5.23
C ASN A 47 -20.56 11.21 5.89
N SER A 48 -20.44 11.33 7.22
CA SER A 48 -19.21 10.98 7.93
C SER A 48 -18.90 9.48 7.86
N ARG A 49 -19.92 8.63 7.75
CA ARG A 49 -19.81 7.17 7.59
C ARG A 49 -19.62 6.69 6.15
N ILE A 50 -19.89 7.55 5.15
CA ILE A 50 -19.59 7.32 3.72
C ILE A 50 -18.14 7.75 3.39
N ALA A 51 -17.50 8.56 4.24
CA ALA A 51 -16.05 8.68 4.19
C ALA A 51 -15.43 7.28 4.35
N PRO A 52 -14.33 6.94 3.65
CA PRO A 52 -13.74 5.61 3.75
C PRO A 52 -13.52 5.28 5.21
N LEU A 53 -14.04 4.14 5.68
CA LEU A 53 -13.76 3.61 7.01
C LEU A 53 -12.24 3.56 7.17
N ARG A 54 -11.71 4.43 8.03
CA ARG A 54 -10.28 4.61 8.21
C ARG A 54 -9.95 4.54 9.67
N ASP A 55 -8.99 3.69 9.95
CA ASP A 55 -8.31 3.72 11.22
C ASP A 55 -7.32 4.88 11.19
N GLU A 56 -7.28 5.69 12.24
CA GLU A 56 -6.46 6.90 12.29
C GLU A 56 -6.02 7.25 13.72
N ILE A 57 -4.86 7.88 13.85
CA ILE A 57 -4.44 8.54 15.09
C ILE A 57 -4.89 10.00 14.98
N LEU A 58 -5.86 10.37 15.80
CA LEU A 58 -6.48 11.70 15.82
C LEU A 58 -5.65 12.70 16.62
N VAL A 59 -5.12 12.26 17.76
CA VAL A 59 -4.28 13.06 18.66
C VAL A 59 -3.13 12.19 19.15
N GLN A 60 -1.90 12.72 19.05
CA GLN A 60 -0.72 12.09 19.62
C GLN A 60 -0.01 13.10 20.53
N THR A 61 0.13 12.77 21.82
CA THR A 61 0.67 13.68 22.84
C THR A 61 2.13 13.35 23.20
N GLY A 62 2.74 12.37 22.52
CA GLY A 62 4.13 11.97 22.70
C GLY A 62 4.29 10.47 22.94
N LEU A 63 5.36 9.91 22.35
CA LEU A 63 5.81 8.53 22.48
C LEU A 63 7.33 8.54 22.54
N ALA A 64 7.92 7.96 23.59
CA ALA A 64 9.36 8.01 23.80
C ALA A 64 9.91 6.75 24.45
N LEU A 65 11.20 6.50 24.29
CA LEU A 65 11.96 5.52 25.06
C LEU A 65 12.49 6.21 26.33
N VAL A 66 12.08 5.73 27.51
CA VAL A 66 12.56 6.22 28.81
C VAL A 66 13.18 5.05 29.57
N GLY A 67 14.51 5.06 29.67
CA GLY A 67 15.27 3.89 30.12
C GLY A 67 15.02 2.71 29.17
N ASN A 68 14.52 1.59 29.71
CA ASN A 68 14.16 0.41 28.93
C ASN A 68 12.64 0.28 28.70
N SER A 69 11.87 1.35 28.88
CA SER A 69 10.42 1.32 28.70
C SER A 69 9.98 2.25 27.58
N ILE A 70 9.05 1.78 26.76
CA ILE A 70 8.34 2.66 25.83
C ILE A 70 7.20 3.33 26.58
N VAL A 71 7.22 4.66 26.62
CA VAL A 71 6.26 5.48 27.33
C VAL A 71 5.36 6.17 26.31
N LEU A 72 4.07 5.86 26.38
CA LEU A 72 2.98 6.48 25.65
C LEU A 72 2.28 7.47 26.59
N ASN A 73 2.36 8.76 26.28
CA ASN A 73 1.73 9.81 27.09
C ASN A 73 0.20 9.61 27.18
N SER A 74 -0.44 10.18 28.20
CA SER A 74 -1.90 10.20 28.32
C SER A 74 -2.56 11.03 27.21
N ALA A 75 -3.86 10.82 27.01
CA ALA A 75 -4.71 11.57 26.07
C ALA A 75 -4.33 11.42 24.59
N TRP A 76 -3.75 10.29 24.19
CA TRP A 76 -3.79 9.91 22.78
C TRP A 76 -5.22 9.58 22.39
N VAL A 77 -5.61 9.99 21.20
CA VAL A 77 -6.93 9.68 20.65
C VAL A 77 -6.75 9.01 19.30
N TRP A 78 -7.39 7.87 19.11
CA TRP A 78 -7.36 7.13 17.85
C TRP A 78 -8.73 6.57 17.51
N LYS A 79 -8.95 6.29 16.24
CA LYS A 79 -10.19 5.72 15.71
C LYS A 79 -9.86 4.39 15.03
N ILE A 80 -10.61 3.34 15.36
CA ILE A 80 -10.51 2.03 14.71
C ILE A 80 -11.92 1.57 14.39
N ASN A 81 -12.20 1.27 13.11
CA ASN A 81 -13.55 0.91 12.63
C ASN A 81 -14.65 1.87 13.15
N GLU A 82 -14.41 3.18 13.06
CA GLU A 82 -15.28 4.26 13.55
C GLU A 82 -15.50 4.34 15.07
N VAL A 83 -14.81 3.51 15.86
CA VAL A 83 -14.82 3.62 17.32
C VAL A 83 -13.65 4.49 17.75
N ILE A 84 -13.97 5.65 18.32
CA ILE A 84 -12.98 6.56 18.92
C ILE A 84 -12.61 6.05 20.31
N SER A 85 -11.32 5.96 20.55
CA SER A 85 -10.69 5.47 21.76
C SER A 85 -9.65 6.47 22.27
N THR A 86 -9.43 6.43 23.58
CA THR A 86 -8.39 7.22 24.25
C THR A 86 -7.72 6.41 25.36
N ASN A 87 -6.48 6.75 25.70
CA ASN A 87 -5.89 6.36 26.99
C ASN A 87 -5.97 7.53 27.97
N GLU A 88 -6.65 7.32 29.09
CA GLU A 88 -6.79 8.34 30.14
C GLU A 88 -5.46 8.62 30.85
N ASP A 89 -4.66 7.57 31.05
CA ASP A 89 -3.37 7.63 31.75
C ASP A 89 -2.19 7.32 30.83
N GLU A 90 -1.01 7.79 31.25
CA GLU A 90 0.27 7.40 30.67
C GLU A 90 0.46 5.89 30.78
N ARG A 91 1.01 5.27 29.73
CA ARG A 91 1.31 3.85 29.71
C ARG A 91 2.79 3.63 29.47
N SER A 92 3.38 2.79 30.32
CA SER A 92 4.78 2.42 30.26
C SER A 92 4.92 0.91 30.00
N TYR A 93 5.63 0.56 28.94
CA TYR A 93 5.83 -0.82 28.51
C TYR A 93 7.29 -1.22 28.70
N PRO A 94 7.62 -2.01 29.74
CA PRO A 94 8.99 -2.46 29.96
C PRO A 94 9.42 -3.43 28.85
N ILE A 95 10.54 -3.09 28.21
CA ILE A 95 11.15 -3.89 27.15
C ILE A 95 12.39 -4.57 27.71
N THR A 96 12.41 -5.89 27.63
CA THR A 96 13.61 -6.67 27.94
C THR A 96 14.52 -6.68 26.72
N PHE A 97 15.83 -6.61 26.89
CA PHE A 97 16.74 -6.86 25.77
C PHE A 97 16.51 -8.26 25.19
N SER A 98 16.94 -8.44 23.94
CA SER A 98 16.94 -9.74 23.30
C SER A 98 18.00 -10.65 23.92
N ALA A 99 17.88 -11.97 23.73
CA ALA A 99 18.97 -12.87 24.09
C ALA A 99 20.27 -12.49 23.35
N SER A 100 21.42 -12.83 23.92
CA SER A 100 22.73 -12.46 23.35
C SER A 100 22.86 -12.88 21.88
N GLY A 101 23.27 -11.93 21.04
CA GLY A 101 23.39 -12.11 19.58
C GLY A 101 22.05 -12.21 18.83
N LYS A 102 20.92 -11.95 19.49
CA LYS A 102 19.59 -11.93 18.87
C LYS A 102 19.07 -10.51 18.70
N ILE A 103 18.18 -10.37 17.73
CA ILE A 103 17.46 -9.16 17.40
C ILE A 103 15.99 -9.51 17.19
N ARG A 104 15.09 -8.60 17.54
CA ARG A 104 13.66 -8.68 17.23
C ARG A 104 13.12 -7.28 16.95
N GLN A 105 11.94 -7.21 16.34
CA GLN A 105 11.23 -5.96 16.16
C GLN A 105 9.95 -6.01 16.98
N ASP A 106 9.75 -5.03 17.86
CA ASP A 106 8.55 -4.92 18.67
C ASP A 106 7.67 -3.78 18.09
N SER A 107 6.35 -3.92 18.19
CA SER A 107 5.39 -2.91 17.70
C SER A 107 4.48 -2.42 18.83
N VAL A 108 4.25 -1.11 18.89
CA VAL A 108 3.22 -0.54 19.78
C VAL A 108 1.89 -0.56 19.04
N LEU A 109 0.92 -1.30 19.57
CA LEU A 109 -0.42 -1.42 19.01
C LEU A 109 -1.43 -0.67 19.89
N LEU A 110 -2.28 0.11 19.23
CA LEU A 110 -3.46 0.78 19.80
C LEU A 110 -4.67 -0.09 19.46
N GLY A 111 -5.51 -0.42 20.42
CA GLY A 111 -6.70 -1.24 20.21
C GLY A 111 -8.01 -0.47 20.38
N GLN A 112 -9.10 -1.05 19.88
CA GLN A 112 -10.41 -0.40 19.73
C GLN A 112 -11.14 -0.01 21.04
N ASN A 113 -10.63 -0.42 22.22
CA ASN A 113 -11.27 -0.17 23.52
C ASN A 113 -10.40 0.69 24.44
N GLY A 114 -9.68 1.65 23.86
CA GLY A 114 -8.73 2.47 24.60
C GLY A 114 -7.52 1.70 25.11
N ASN A 115 -7.36 0.41 24.83
CA ASN A 115 -6.20 -0.38 25.22
C ASN A 115 -5.01 -0.14 24.28
N SER A 116 -3.80 -0.33 24.77
CA SER A 116 -2.58 -0.35 23.97
C SER A 116 -1.57 -1.25 24.63
N TYR A 117 -0.67 -1.81 23.83
CA TYR A 117 0.32 -2.77 24.28
C TYR A 117 1.48 -2.86 23.28
N VAL A 118 2.59 -3.41 23.75
CA VAL A 118 3.70 -3.78 22.89
C VAL A 118 3.56 -5.24 22.47
N LYS A 119 3.40 -5.47 21.17
CA LYS A 119 3.50 -6.80 20.59
C LYS A 119 4.97 -7.09 20.32
N ARG A 120 5.52 -8.06 21.04
CA ARG A 120 6.91 -8.48 20.88
C ARG A 120 7.08 -9.31 19.61
N GLY A 121 8.15 -9.03 18.87
CA GLY A 121 8.57 -9.84 17.75
C GLY A 121 9.22 -11.14 18.22
N VAL A 122 9.45 -12.04 17.26
CA VAL A 122 10.21 -13.27 17.50
C VAL A 122 11.70 -12.93 17.51
N GLU A 123 12.42 -13.42 18.51
CA GLU A 123 13.88 -13.30 18.55
C GLU A 123 14.54 -14.15 17.47
N GLY A 124 15.34 -13.49 16.64
CA GLY A 124 16.04 -14.12 15.54
C GLY A 124 17.41 -13.50 15.34
N VAL A 125 18.02 -13.87 14.23
CA VAL A 125 19.19 -13.15 13.69
C VAL A 125 18.76 -11.97 12.79
N ILE A 126 17.47 -11.91 12.46
CA ILE A 126 16.81 -10.82 11.73
C ILE A 126 15.58 -10.42 12.54
N ALA A 127 15.31 -9.12 12.58
CA ALA A 127 14.14 -8.57 13.22
C ALA A 127 12.95 -8.70 12.26
N ILE A 128 11.99 -9.57 12.57
CA ILE A 128 10.75 -9.66 11.79
C ILE A 128 9.68 -8.88 12.54
N LYS A 129 9.10 -7.90 11.86
CA LYS A 129 7.99 -7.13 12.38
C LYS A 129 6.77 -8.04 12.65
N PRO A 130 6.21 -8.04 13.86
CA PRO A 130 5.04 -8.84 14.15
C PRO A 130 3.84 -8.34 13.35
N ALA A 131 3.05 -9.24 12.78
CA ALA A 131 1.79 -8.86 12.15
C ALA A 131 0.88 -8.20 13.20
N PRO A 132 0.20 -7.08 12.88
CA PRO A 132 -0.74 -6.46 13.82
C PRO A 132 -1.91 -7.39 14.12
N ASP A 133 -2.46 -7.30 15.33
CA ASP A 133 -3.65 -8.06 15.69
C ASP A 133 -4.92 -7.45 15.07
N PRO A 134 -6.00 -8.23 14.87
CA PRO A 134 -7.27 -7.67 14.43
C PRO A 134 -7.75 -6.53 15.33
N ASN A 135 -8.38 -5.51 14.75
CA ASN A 135 -8.88 -4.32 15.46
C ASN A 135 -7.79 -3.56 16.23
N THR A 136 -6.57 -3.53 15.68
CA THR A 136 -5.48 -2.71 16.19
C THR A 136 -4.92 -1.79 15.11
N LEU A 137 -4.44 -0.62 15.54
CA LEU A 137 -3.70 0.34 14.76
C LEU A 137 -2.27 0.40 15.29
N GLU A 138 -1.28 0.31 14.42
CA GLU A 138 0.11 0.40 14.83
C GLU A 138 0.55 1.86 14.98
N ALA A 139 0.98 2.24 16.18
CA ALA A 139 1.54 3.56 16.46
C ALA A 139 3.00 3.66 16.03
N THR A 140 3.81 2.64 16.32
CA THR A 140 5.22 2.63 15.92
C THR A 140 5.78 1.22 15.98
N SER A 141 6.98 1.03 15.45
CA SER A 141 7.75 -0.20 15.62
C SER A 141 9.23 0.15 15.81
N PHE A 142 9.93 -0.63 16.62
CA PHE A 142 11.33 -0.38 16.97
C PHE A 142 12.10 -1.70 17.11
N ILE A 143 13.40 -1.62 16.90
CA ILE A 143 14.32 -2.76 16.97
C ILE A 143 14.76 -2.97 18.41
N VAL A 144 14.87 -4.23 18.85
CA VAL A 144 15.43 -4.61 20.15
C VAL A 144 16.57 -5.60 19.94
N THR A 145 17.77 -5.22 20.37
CA THR A 145 18.97 -6.08 20.39
C THR A 145 19.25 -6.57 21.80
N ASP A 146 20.34 -7.32 21.97
CA ASP A 146 20.84 -7.77 23.27
C ASP A 146 21.45 -6.67 24.14
N ASN A 147 21.62 -5.46 23.59
CA ASN A 147 22.23 -4.32 24.26
C ASN A 147 21.55 -2.97 24.00
N SER A 148 20.50 -2.93 23.18
CA SER A 148 19.85 -1.67 22.82
C SER A 148 18.36 -1.85 22.51
N ILE A 149 17.61 -0.78 22.74
CA ILE A 149 16.23 -0.62 22.29
C ILE A 149 16.23 0.60 21.38
N GLY A 150 15.70 0.43 20.17
CA GLY A 150 15.57 1.49 19.19
C GLY A 150 14.57 2.54 19.67
N ASN A 151 14.82 3.80 19.31
CA ASN A 151 13.87 4.86 19.60
C ASN A 151 12.60 4.67 18.75
N PRO A 152 11.41 4.84 19.34
CA PRO A 152 10.17 4.81 18.58
C PRO A 152 10.13 5.97 17.59
N GLU A 153 9.72 5.70 16.36
CA GLU A 153 9.34 6.77 15.43
C GLU A 153 7.99 7.34 15.84
N ILE A 154 7.86 8.66 15.79
CA ILE A 154 6.61 9.35 16.12
C ILE A 154 5.61 9.09 14.98
N PRO A 155 4.42 8.52 15.26
CA PRO A 155 3.42 8.32 14.22
C PRO A 155 2.91 9.64 13.63
N GLY A 156 2.62 9.60 12.34
CA GLY A 156 1.85 10.66 11.68
C GLY A 156 0.41 10.70 12.17
N THR A 157 -0.16 11.88 12.32
CA THR A 157 -1.58 12.08 12.69
C THR A 157 -2.48 12.23 11.47
N GLY A 158 -3.76 11.88 11.59
CA GLY A 158 -4.78 12.03 10.57
C GLY A 158 -4.76 10.94 9.50
N ASN A 159 -5.01 11.32 8.24
CA ASN A 159 -5.27 10.41 7.10
C ASN A 159 -4.05 9.64 6.57
N VAL A 160 -3.02 9.42 7.39
CA VAL A 160 -1.76 8.76 6.98
C VAL A 160 -1.93 7.23 6.89
N TYR A 161 -2.91 6.68 7.61
CA TYR A 161 -3.17 5.25 7.65
C TYR A 161 -4.21 4.87 6.61
N VAL A 162 -3.79 4.04 5.65
CA VAL A 162 -4.66 3.54 4.58
C VAL A 162 -4.61 2.03 4.57
N LYS A 163 -5.79 1.38 4.56
CA LYS A 163 -5.87 -0.07 4.39
C LYS A 163 -5.24 -0.43 3.06
N LYS A 164 -4.09 -1.12 3.12
CA LYS A 164 -3.43 -1.65 1.93
C LYS A 164 -4.35 -2.69 1.30
N SER A 165 -4.85 -2.42 0.10
CA SER A 165 -5.58 -3.41 -0.69
C SER A 165 -4.72 -3.79 -1.90
N TYR A 166 -4.05 -4.93 -1.77
CA TYR A 166 -3.24 -5.49 -2.86
C TYR A 166 -3.99 -6.56 -3.66
N SER A 167 -5.16 -7.01 -3.20
CA SER A 167 -5.85 -8.20 -3.72
C SER A 167 -7.20 -7.94 -4.39
N SER A 168 -7.68 -6.69 -4.43
CA SER A 168 -8.93 -6.35 -5.11
C SER A 168 -8.70 -6.20 -6.62
N GLU A 169 -9.53 -6.87 -7.42
CA GLU A 169 -9.43 -6.90 -8.89
C GLU A 169 -10.62 -6.17 -9.54
N LEU A 170 -10.35 -5.45 -10.63
CA LEU A 170 -11.36 -4.87 -11.50
C LEU A 170 -11.21 -5.44 -12.91
N PHE A 171 -12.31 -5.97 -13.44
CA PHE A 171 -12.36 -6.55 -14.78
C PHE A 171 -12.93 -5.56 -15.79
N PHE A 172 -12.17 -5.26 -16.84
CA PHE A 172 -12.55 -4.37 -17.91
C PHE A 172 -13.03 -5.12 -19.14
N GLY A 173 -14.28 -4.84 -19.55
CA GLY A 173 -14.84 -5.21 -20.86
C GLY A 173 -14.73 -4.07 -21.89
N LEU A 174 -13.64 -3.31 -21.87
CA LEU A 174 -13.45 -2.13 -22.72
C LEU A 174 -13.05 -2.50 -24.16
N SER A 175 -13.24 -1.59 -25.11
CA SER A 175 -12.90 -1.80 -26.53
C SER A 175 -12.28 -0.56 -27.18
N GLY A 176 -11.39 -0.78 -28.14
CA GLY A 176 -10.73 0.30 -28.89
C GLY A 176 -9.79 1.14 -28.03
N ASP A 177 -9.66 2.42 -28.38
CA ASP A 177 -8.80 3.37 -27.69
C ASP A 177 -9.57 4.12 -26.58
N VAL A 178 -9.11 3.96 -25.35
CA VAL A 178 -9.76 4.52 -24.15
C VAL A 178 -8.93 5.69 -23.62
N ALA A 179 -9.47 6.90 -23.78
CA ALA A 179 -8.81 8.13 -23.36
C ALA A 179 -8.76 8.30 -21.83
N SER A 180 -9.78 7.84 -21.10
CA SER A 180 -9.78 7.79 -19.64
C SER A 180 -10.84 6.84 -19.10
N TYR A 181 -10.66 6.40 -17.84
CA TYR A 181 -11.67 5.63 -17.11
C TYR A 181 -11.74 6.06 -15.64
N THR A 182 -12.94 6.11 -15.08
CA THR A 182 -13.16 6.54 -13.69
C THR A 182 -13.13 5.35 -12.74
N ILE A 183 -12.25 5.43 -11.74
CA ILE A 183 -12.06 4.41 -10.71
C ILE A 183 -12.77 4.84 -9.44
N ALA A 184 -13.78 4.05 -9.05
CA ALA A 184 -14.66 4.34 -7.92
C ALA A 184 -14.22 3.69 -6.60
N ALA A 185 -13.17 2.86 -6.60
CA ALA A 185 -12.71 2.15 -5.42
C ALA A 185 -11.22 1.78 -5.51
N ASN A 186 -10.66 1.36 -4.37
CA ASN A 186 -9.28 0.94 -4.24
C ASN A 186 -9.06 -0.49 -4.79
N TYR A 187 -8.50 -0.59 -6.00
CA TYR A 187 -8.12 -1.87 -6.62
C TYR A 187 -6.59 -2.04 -6.70
N GLY A 188 -6.13 -3.27 -6.48
CA GLY A 188 -4.73 -3.68 -6.69
C GLY A 188 -4.45 -4.13 -8.14
N PHE A 189 -5.45 -4.63 -8.85
CA PHE A 189 -5.32 -5.10 -10.23
C PHE A 189 -6.42 -4.61 -11.16
N TYR A 190 -6.02 -4.27 -12.39
CA TYR A 190 -6.89 -4.02 -13.53
C TYR A 190 -6.68 -5.10 -14.57
N ILE A 191 -7.73 -5.85 -14.88
CA ILE A 191 -7.69 -7.00 -15.78
C ILE A 191 -8.50 -6.67 -17.03
N PHE A 192 -7.82 -6.51 -18.16
CA PHE A 192 -8.47 -6.24 -19.43
C PHE A 192 -8.89 -7.56 -20.10
N ASN A 193 -10.19 -7.74 -20.30
CA ASN A 193 -10.81 -8.92 -20.93
C ASN A 193 -11.50 -8.61 -22.27
N GLY A 194 -11.60 -7.32 -22.65
CA GLY A 194 -12.29 -6.89 -23.86
C GLY A 194 -11.41 -6.88 -25.12
N ALA A 195 -11.64 -5.88 -25.98
CA ALA A 195 -10.87 -5.64 -27.21
C ALA A 195 -10.26 -4.22 -27.19
N CYS A 196 -9.74 -3.83 -26.03
CA CYS A 196 -9.09 -2.55 -25.78
C CYS A 196 -7.68 -2.55 -26.41
N THR A 197 -7.44 -1.62 -27.33
CA THR A 197 -6.16 -1.44 -28.03
C THR A 197 -5.24 -0.47 -27.29
N SER A 198 -5.81 0.56 -26.66
CA SER A 198 -5.04 1.48 -25.83
C SER A 198 -5.80 2.05 -24.63
N PHE A 199 -5.07 2.38 -23.57
CA PHE A 199 -5.60 2.92 -22.33
C PHE A 199 -4.69 4.04 -21.82
N ALA A 200 -5.23 5.25 -21.66
CA ALA A 200 -4.38 6.43 -21.53
C ALA A 200 -4.33 7.09 -20.15
N SER A 201 -5.41 7.07 -19.37
CA SER A 201 -5.43 7.74 -18.06
C SER A 201 -6.60 7.30 -17.18
N LEU A 202 -6.57 7.75 -15.92
CA LEU A 202 -7.58 7.46 -14.92
C LEU A 202 -8.16 8.75 -14.32
N ASN A 203 -9.41 8.69 -13.90
CA ASN A 203 -9.99 9.62 -12.94
C ASN A 203 -10.20 8.88 -11.62
N LEU A 204 -9.53 9.30 -10.56
CA LEU A 204 -9.67 8.70 -9.24
C LEU A 204 -10.75 9.46 -8.46
N VAL A 205 -11.82 8.78 -8.06
CA VAL A 205 -12.94 9.42 -7.34
C VAL A 205 -12.52 9.87 -5.95
N ASN A 206 -11.71 9.10 -5.24
CA ASN A 206 -11.19 9.48 -3.92
C ASN A 206 -9.67 9.27 -3.86
N THR A 207 -8.90 10.25 -4.33
CA THR A 207 -7.43 10.18 -4.43
C THR A 207 -6.76 9.74 -3.11
N ALA A 208 -7.16 10.27 -1.96
CA ALA A 208 -6.58 9.91 -0.67
C ALA A 208 -6.95 8.50 -0.17
N ALA A 209 -8.00 7.87 -0.69
CA ALA A 209 -8.45 6.52 -0.31
C ALA A 209 -7.97 5.44 -1.27
N ASP A 210 -8.00 5.79 -2.55
CA ASP A 210 -7.85 4.85 -3.65
C ASP A 210 -6.43 4.86 -4.22
N ALA A 211 -5.64 5.90 -3.92
CA ALA A 211 -4.26 6.02 -4.38
C ALA A 211 -3.36 6.78 -3.39
N TYR A 212 -2.59 6.03 -2.62
CA TYR A 212 -1.53 6.56 -1.75
C TYR A 212 -0.17 6.40 -2.42
N VAL A 213 0.76 7.31 -2.12
CA VAL A 213 2.13 7.24 -2.64
C VAL A 213 2.74 5.89 -2.28
N GLY A 214 3.33 5.21 -3.26
CA GLY A 214 3.88 3.88 -3.08
C GLY A 214 2.91 2.73 -3.33
N LYS A 215 1.61 3.00 -3.54
CA LYS A 215 0.68 1.97 -4.01
C LYS A 215 1.16 1.37 -5.34
N GLN A 216 1.18 0.05 -5.42
CA GLN A 216 1.43 -0.67 -6.66
C GLN A 216 0.08 -1.06 -7.30
N LEU A 217 -0.02 -0.87 -8.61
CA LEU A 217 -1.14 -1.27 -9.45
C LEU A 217 -0.66 -2.26 -10.48
N GLY A 218 -1.24 -3.45 -10.53
CA GLY A 218 -1.05 -4.40 -11.63
C GLY A 218 -2.05 -4.14 -12.75
N ILE A 219 -1.57 -4.13 -14.00
CA ILE A 219 -2.39 -4.12 -15.20
C ILE A 219 -2.12 -5.41 -15.96
N LYS A 220 -3.12 -6.29 -16.02
CA LYS A 220 -3.06 -7.57 -16.73
C LYS A 220 -3.80 -7.46 -18.05
N ASN A 221 -3.14 -7.83 -19.13
CA ASN A 221 -3.77 -7.98 -20.43
C ASN A 221 -4.22 -9.44 -20.60
N ASN A 222 -5.49 -9.72 -20.35
CA ASN A 222 -6.09 -11.05 -20.53
C ASN A 222 -6.83 -11.17 -21.87
N GLN A 223 -6.61 -10.20 -22.78
CA GLN A 223 -7.15 -10.17 -24.13
C GLN A 223 -6.25 -10.98 -25.07
N THR A 224 -6.73 -11.26 -26.27
CA THR A 224 -5.93 -11.92 -27.33
C THR A 224 -5.10 -10.94 -28.17
N ILE A 225 -5.25 -9.63 -27.94
CA ILE A 225 -4.53 -8.56 -28.64
C ILE A 225 -3.62 -7.79 -27.68
N PRO A 226 -2.52 -7.16 -28.15
CA PRO A 226 -1.69 -6.30 -27.32
C PRO A 226 -2.48 -5.10 -26.78
N LEU A 227 -2.18 -4.69 -25.55
CA LEU A 227 -2.76 -3.51 -24.90
C LEU A 227 -1.67 -2.44 -24.75
N THR A 228 -1.92 -1.25 -25.30
CA THR A 228 -0.99 -0.11 -25.18
C THR A 228 -1.39 0.82 -24.04
N ILE A 229 -0.56 0.94 -23.01
CA ILE A 229 -0.69 1.98 -21.99
C ILE A 229 0.00 3.25 -22.50
N LYS A 230 -0.78 4.32 -22.68
CA LYS A 230 -0.24 5.56 -23.24
C LYS A 230 0.55 6.36 -22.21
N ASN A 231 1.71 6.86 -22.61
CA ASN A 231 2.52 7.74 -21.78
C ASN A 231 1.94 9.16 -21.74
N SER A 232 1.69 9.67 -20.54
CA SER A 232 1.28 11.05 -20.24
C SER A 232 0.14 11.58 -21.13
N ALA A 233 -0.80 10.73 -21.51
CA ALA A 233 -1.84 11.05 -22.48
C ALA A 233 -3.27 10.96 -21.90
N GLY A 234 -4.27 11.14 -22.75
CA GLY A 234 -5.69 10.99 -22.39
C GLY A 234 -6.28 12.18 -21.65
N THR A 235 -7.51 12.03 -21.17
CA THR A 235 -8.31 13.14 -20.60
C THR A 235 -8.44 13.08 -19.08
N GLY A 236 -8.02 12.00 -18.43
CA GLY A 236 -8.14 11.80 -16.98
C GLY A 236 -7.09 12.56 -16.17
N THR A 237 -7.37 12.80 -14.89
CA THR A 237 -6.50 13.57 -13.99
C THR A 237 -5.22 12.84 -13.59
N THR A 238 -5.24 11.50 -13.57
CA THR A 238 -4.09 10.68 -13.21
C THR A 238 -3.53 10.01 -14.46
N LYS A 239 -2.29 10.33 -14.79
CA LYS A 239 -1.61 9.85 -15.99
C LYS A 239 -0.78 8.61 -15.71
N PHE A 240 -0.57 7.79 -16.74
CA PHE A 240 0.48 6.78 -16.73
C PHE A 240 1.76 7.37 -17.29
N ILE A 241 2.90 7.13 -16.67
CA ILE A 241 4.21 7.48 -17.24
C ILE A 241 4.86 6.19 -17.68
N GLY A 242 4.99 5.94 -18.97
CA GLY A 242 5.61 4.72 -19.47
C GLY A 242 7.14 4.74 -19.36
N PRO A 243 7.83 3.60 -19.56
CA PRO A 243 9.28 3.56 -19.48
C PRO A 243 9.93 4.47 -20.51
N ASN A 244 10.99 5.17 -20.12
CA ASN A 244 11.66 6.17 -20.96
C ASN A 244 10.71 7.23 -21.53
N GLN A 245 9.61 7.53 -20.82
CA GLN A 245 8.58 8.47 -21.26
C GLN A 245 7.95 8.06 -22.61
N ALA A 246 7.86 6.76 -22.88
CA ALA A 246 7.24 6.21 -24.08
C ALA A 246 6.05 5.31 -23.74
N ASP A 247 5.12 5.13 -24.69
CA ASP A 247 4.01 4.18 -24.54
C ASP A 247 4.53 2.78 -24.18
N TYR A 248 3.79 2.05 -23.33
CA TYR A 248 4.13 0.67 -22.97
C TYR A 248 3.12 -0.31 -23.55
N VAL A 249 3.60 -1.37 -24.18
CA VAL A 249 2.75 -2.43 -24.74
C VAL A 249 2.80 -3.67 -23.84
N ILE A 250 1.65 -4.06 -23.32
CA ILE A 250 1.44 -5.30 -22.54
C ILE A 250 0.96 -6.37 -23.53
N GLN A 251 1.71 -7.44 -23.73
CA GLN A 251 1.31 -8.53 -24.63
C GLN A 251 0.17 -9.38 -24.04
N PRO A 252 -0.58 -10.14 -24.86
CA PRO A 252 -1.56 -11.10 -24.38
C PRO A 252 -1.01 -12.02 -23.27
N GLY A 253 -1.73 -12.12 -22.15
CA GLY A 253 -1.35 -12.90 -20.98
C GLY A 253 -0.35 -12.22 -20.03
N GLU A 254 0.23 -11.08 -20.40
CA GLU A 254 1.21 -10.39 -19.57
C GLU A 254 0.57 -9.48 -18.52
N THR A 255 1.34 -9.20 -17.47
CA THR A 255 1.02 -8.19 -16.46
C THR A 255 2.15 -7.17 -16.38
N ALA A 256 1.79 -5.89 -16.41
CA ALA A 256 2.68 -4.78 -16.09
C ALA A 256 2.31 -4.18 -14.75
N PHE A 257 3.28 -3.59 -14.06
CA PHE A 257 3.03 -2.91 -12.80
C PHE A 257 3.33 -1.42 -12.93
N PHE A 258 2.60 -0.63 -12.16
CA PHE A 258 2.75 0.81 -12.03
C PHE A 258 2.77 1.17 -10.55
N ARG A 259 3.51 2.22 -10.18
CA ARG A 259 3.55 2.76 -8.83
C ARG A 259 2.93 4.15 -8.80
N PHE A 260 2.05 4.37 -7.86
CA PHE A 260 1.50 5.70 -7.63
C PHE A 260 2.55 6.59 -6.97
N SER A 261 2.86 7.70 -7.61
CA SER A 261 3.95 8.60 -7.23
C SER A 261 3.52 10.06 -7.34
N TYR A 262 4.12 10.90 -6.50
CA TYR A 262 4.01 12.35 -6.61
C TYR A 262 5.12 12.88 -7.52
N VAL A 263 4.76 13.65 -8.55
CA VAL A 263 5.75 14.28 -9.46
C VAL A 263 5.68 15.78 -9.22
N GLY A 264 6.58 16.28 -8.39
CA GLY A 264 6.59 17.64 -7.86
C GLY A 264 6.96 18.75 -8.85
N ASN A 265 6.35 18.80 -10.03
CA ASN A 265 6.32 20.04 -10.82
C ASN A 265 5.20 20.96 -10.36
N ALA A 266 5.28 22.24 -10.72
CA ALA A 266 4.47 23.39 -10.27
C ALA A 266 2.92 23.25 -10.32
N SER A 267 2.39 22.09 -10.73
CA SER A 267 0.97 21.75 -10.76
C SER A 267 0.56 20.63 -9.78
N GLY A 268 1.46 20.05 -8.98
CA GLY A 268 1.09 19.14 -7.88
C GLY A 268 0.40 17.83 -8.30
N ASN A 269 0.73 17.27 -9.46
CA ASN A 269 0.01 16.14 -10.03
C ASN A 269 0.55 14.76 -9.60
N TYR A 270 -0.38 13.84 -9.31
CA TYR A 270 -0.08 12.43 -9.08
C TYR A 270 -0.12 11.62 -10.36
N VAL A 271 0.77 10.64 -10.48
CA VAL A 271 0.85 9.74 -11.65
C VAL A 271 0.98 8.29 -11.22
N PHE A 272 0.58 7.39 -12.12
CA PHE A 272 1.01 6.00 -12.11
C PHE A 272 2.27 5.90 -12.96
N ASP A 273 3.42 6.01 -12.31
CA ASP A 273 4.68 5.80 -12.98
C ASP A 273 4.81 4.31 -13.30
N PHE A 274 5.13 3.97 -14.54
CA PHE A 274 5.37 2.61 -14.96
C PHE A 274 6.44 2.10 -14.03
N SER A 275 6.12 1.08 -13.23
CA SER A 275 7.07 0.48 -12.30
C SER A 275 7.98 -0.47 -13.07
N ASN A 276 8.53 0.03 -14.17
CA ASN A 276 9.73 -0.45 -14.79
C ASN A 276 10.82 0.13 -13.92
N ARG A 277 11.10 -0.69 -12.92
CA ARG A 277 12.39 -1.35 -12.78
C ARG A 277 13.32 -1.41 -14.04
N GLN A 278 13.02 -0.90 -15.25
CA GLN A 278 13.99 -0.64 -16.34
C GLN A 278 14.81 0.64 -16.12
N ASN A 279 14.41 1.52 -15.19
CA ASN A 279 15.26 2.63 -14.73
C ASN A 279 16.15 2.24 -13.54
N TYR A 280 16.21 0.96 -13.19
CA TYR A 280 17.36 0.43 -12.47
C TYR A 280 18.58 0.55 -13.40
N THR A 281 19.36 1.61 -13.17
CA THR A 281 20.77 1.60 -13.54
C THR A 281 21.46 0.88 -12.39
N PRO A 282 22.05 -0.31 -12.61
CA PRO A 282 22.44 -0.89 -13.91
C PRO A 282 21.42 -1.87 -14.55
N GLN A 283 21.44 -2.02 -15.88
CA GLN A 283 20.78 -3.15 -16.56
C GLN A 283 21.79 -4.24 -16.92
N LYS A 284 21.37 -5.51 -16.79
CA LYS A 284 22.22 -6.69 -17.04
C LYS A 284 21.52 -7.67 -17.96
N THR A 285 22.28 -8.39 -18.79
CA THR A 285 21.74 -9.46 -19.63
C THR A 285 22.49 -10.76 -19.30
N ILE A 286 21.73 -11.83 -19.05
CA ILE A 286 22.24 -13.18 -18.85
C ILE A 286 21.94 -13.99 -20.12
N THR A 287 22.99 -14.48 -20.77
CA THR A 287 22.94 -15.30 -22.00
C THR A 287 23.46 -16.72 -21.78
N GLY A 288 23.75 -17.11 -20.54
CA GLY A 288 24.22 -18.44 -20.15
C GLY A 288 24.38 -18.56 -18.62
N ASN A 289 24.91 -19.68 -18.14
CA ASN A 289 25.16 -19.89 -16.70
C ASN A 289 25.98 -18.74 -16.12
N THR A 290 25.54 -18.21 -14.98
CA THR A 290 26.09 -16.97 -14.42
C THR A 290 26.13 -17.04 -12.90
N THR A 291 27.24 -16.64 -12.31
CA THR A 291 27.32 -16.32 -10.87
C THR A 291 27.07 -14.83 -10.71
N LEU A 292 26.15 -14.46 -9.82
CA LEU A 292 25.86 -13.05 -9.55
C LEU A 292 27.04 -12.37 -8.87
N ASP A 293 27.20 -11.08 -9.13
CA ASP A 293 28.16 -10.22 -8.45
C ASP A 293 27.47 -8.92 -7.98
N LYS A 294 28.19 -8.07 -7.24
CA LYS A 294 27.64 -6.82 -6.68
C LYS A 294 27.09 -5.85 -7.72
N SER A 295 27.53 -5.93 -8.97
CA SER A 295 27.04 -5.06 -10.05
C SER A 295 25.66 -5.45 -10.59
N TYR A 296 25.09 -6.55 -10.11
CA TYR A 296 23.69 -6.89 -10.31
C TYR A 296 22.77 -6.24 -9.24
N ASN A 297 23.32 -5.56 -8.23
CA ASN A 297 22.50 -4.89 -7.24
C ASN A 297 21.73 -3.71 -7.85
N GLY A 298 20.47 -3.55 -7.46
CA GLY A 298 19.53 -2.64 -8.07
C GLY A 298 19.47 -2.84 -9.58
N ALA A 299 19.60 -4.06 -10.10
CA ALA A 299 19.63 -4.30 -11.55
C ALA A 299 18.36 -4.93 -12.09
N PHE A 300 18.02 -4.54 -13.32
CA PHE A 300 17.10 -5.31 -14.15
C PHE A 300 17.86 -6.30 -15.02
N VAL A 301 17.63 -7.59 -14.76
CA VAL A 301 18.34 -8.70 -15.35
C VAL A 301 17.48 -9.38 -16.42
N LYS A 302 17.90 -9.26 -17.67
CA LYS A 302 17.26 -9.87 -18.84
C LYS A 302 17.84 -11.26 -19.06
N VAL A 303 17.08 -12.32 -18.79
CA VAL A 303 17.50 -13.70 -19.04
C VAL A 303 17.02 -14.11 -20.44
N LYS A 304 17.98 -14.33 -21.35
CA LYS A 304 17.73 -14.61 -22.77
C LYS A 304 18.15 -16.01 -23.23
N ALA A 305 18.62 -16.83 -22.31
CA ALA A 305 18.97 -18.23 -22.55
C ALA A 305 18.60 -19.08 -21.34
N ASN A 306 18.56 -20.40 -21.52
CA ASN A 306 18.48 -21.32 -20.38
C ASN A 306 19.75 -21.19 -19.54
N ALA A 307 19.60 -20.78 -18.28
CA ALA A 307 20.72 -20.44 -17.42
C ALA A 307 20.51 -20.94 -15.99
N THR A 308 21.58 -21.50 -15.42
CA THR A 308 21.73 -21.66 -13.97
C THR A 308 22.33 -20.38 -13.41
N ILE A 309 21.61 -19.74 -12.48
CA ILE A 309 22.01 -18.50 -11.83
C ILE A 309 22.46 -18.83 -10.41
N THR A 310 23.77 -18.76 -10.17
CA THR A 310 24.36 -19.02 -8.86
C THR A 310 24.37 -17.74 -8.03
N VAL A 311 23.80 -17.80 -6.84
CA VAL A 311 23.75 -16.66 -5.90
C VAL A 311 24.83 -16.85 -4.85
N PRO A 312 25.92 -16.05 -4.84
CA PRO A 312 26.98 -16.21 -3.86
C PRO A 312 26.73 -15.41 -2.57
N SER A 313 27.36 -15.84 -1.48
CA SER A 313 27.34 -15.15 -0.19
C SER A 313 28.09 -13.82 -0.18
N THR A 314 28.87 -13.53 -1.22
CA THR A 314 29.70 -12.31 -1.35
C THR A 314 28.95 -11.08 -1.86
N LEU A 315 27.67 -11.23 -2.23
CA LEU A 315 26.82 -10.09 -2.60
C LEU A 315 26.67 -9.13 -1.41
N GLN A 316 26.49 -7.84 -1.67
CA GLN A 316 26.39 -6.86 -0.59
C GLN A 316 25.09 -7.00 0.21
N ASN A 317 25.04 -6.44 1.40
CA ASN A 317 23.80 -6.34 2.18
C ASN A 317 22.77 -5.53 1.39
N GLU A 318 21.48 -5.83 1.60
CA GLU A 318 20.37 -5.21 0.86
C GLU A 318 20.49 -5.41 -0.65
N PHE A 319 21.12 -6.50 -1.08
CA PHE A 319 21.21 -6.80 -2.50
C PHE A 319 19.82 -7.03 -3.10
N ASP A 320 19.41 -6.25 -4.08
CA ASP A 320 18.12 -6.40 -4.76
C ASP A 320 18.32 -6.50 -6.27
N CYS A 321 17.67 -7.44 -6.94
CA CYS A 321 17.62 -7.42 -8.39
C CYS A 321 16.41 -8.16 -8.93
N VAL A 322 16.07 -7.87 -10.18
CA VAL A 322 14.83 -8.37 -10.80
C VAL A 322 15.15 -9.06 -12.10
N PHE A 323 14.66 -10.28 -12.23
CA PHE A 323 14.86 -11.13 -13.38
C PHE A 323 13.60 -11.15 -14.24
N ARG A 324 13.79 -11.06 -15.55
CA ARG A 324 12.77 -11.38 -16.56
C ARG A 324 13.29 -12.46 -17.48
N CYS A 325 12.60 -13.59 -17.54
CA CYS A 325 12.83 -14.62 -18.55
C CYS A 325 12.12 -14.25 -19.85
N PHE A 326 12.85 -14.27 -20.96
CA PHE A 326 12.31 -14.01 -22.29
C PHE A 326 11.89 -15.32 -22.98
N SER A 327 11.23 -15.19 -24.14
CA SER A 327 10.79 -16.35 -24.94
C SER A 327 11.88 -17.40 -25.08
N GLY A 328 11.56 -18.66 -24.80
CA GLY A 328 12.49 -19.78 -24.90
C GLY A 328 13.61 -19.84 -23.85
N ALA A 329 13.60 -18.96 -22.84
CA ALA A 329 14.59 -18.93 -21.77
C ALA A 329 13.98 -19.32 -20.41
N THR A 330 14.76 -20.09 -19.65
CA THR A 330 14.44 -20.50 -18.28
C THR A 330 15.62 -20.14 -17.37
N ALA A 331 15.34 -19.56 -16.19
CA ALA A 331 16.37 -19.36 -15.16
C ALA A 331 16.14 -20.35 -14.03
N THR A 332 17.19 -21.06 -13.64
CA THR A 332 17.19 -21.92 -12.44
C THR A 332 18.13 -21.29 -11.42
N PHE A 333 17.61 -20.92 -10.26
CA PHE A 333 18.39 -20.31 -9.19
C PHE A 333 18.99 -21.39 -8.30
N VAL A 334 20.28 -21.28 -8.01
CA VAL A 334 21.01 -22.22 -7.15
C VAL A 334 21.80 -21.48 -6.08
N GLU A 335 21.82 -22.05 -4.88
CA GLU A 335 22.60 -21.55 -3.76
C GLU A 335 24.10 -21.70 -4.02
N GLY A 336 24.84 -20.61 -3.87
CA GLY A 336 26.28 -20.65 -3.67
C GLY A 336 26.66 -21.14 -2.26
N SER A 337 27.96 -21.18 -1.98
CA SER A 337 28.43 -21.62 -0.67
C SER A 337 27.90 -20.74 0.47
N SER A 338 27.35 -21.39 1.49
CA SER A 338 26.74 -20.77 2.68
C SER A 338 25.57 -19.83 2.37
N VAL A 339 24.90 -20.01 1.23
CA VAL A 339 23.66 -19.31 0.84
C VAL A 339 22.46 -20.20 1.11
N SER A 340 21.34 -19.60 1.49
CA SER A 340 20.04 -20.28 1.57
C SER A 340 18.99 -19.46 0.85
N PHE A 341 18.03 -20.12 0.20
CA PHE A 341 16.88 -19.44 -0.39
C PHE A 341 15.65 -19.54 0.50
N ASP A 342 14.96 -18.41 0.66
CA ASP A 342 13.54 -18.37 0.95
C ASP A 342 12.79 -18.23 -0.38
N ALA A 343 12.27 -19.35 -0.89
CA ALA A 343 11.71 -19.44 -2.24
C ALA A 343 10.41 -20.26 -2.25
N HIS A 344 9.36 -19.73 -1.62
CA HIS A 344 8.12 -20.45 -1.36
C HIS A 344 7.36 -20.94 -2.62
N LYS A 345 7.64 -20.35 -3.80
CA LYS A 345 7.08 -20.74 -5.11
C LYS A 345 8.03 -21.61 -5.92
N GLY A 346 9.25 -21.84 -5.42
CA GLY A 346 10.30 -22.58 -6.12
C GLY A 346 11.39 -21.71 -6.72
N LYS A 347 12.29 -22.35 -7.47
CA LYS A 347 13.57 -21.75 -7.93
C LYS A 347 13.70 -21.65 -9.44
N ILE A 348 12.62 -21.94 -10.16
CA ILE A 348 12.61 -21.93 -11.62
C ILE A 348 11.76 -20.76 -12.09
N LEU A 349 12.34 -19.88 -12.90
CA LEU A 349 11.64 -18.83 -13.59
C LEU A 349 11.42 -19.22 -15.05
N GLU A 350 10.18 -19.55 -15.37
CA GLU A 350 9.75 -20.01 -16.70
C GLU A 350 9.71 -18.86 -17.73
N PRO A 351 9.62 -19.17 -19.05
CA PRO A 351 9.52 -18.15 -20.08
C PRO A 351 8.40 -17.13 -19.81
N PHE A 352 8.69 -15.85 -20.11
CA PHE A 352 7.79 -14.70 -19.91
C PHE A 352 7.46 -14.36 -18.46
N LYS A 353 8.13 -14.99 -17.49
CA LYS A 353 7.91 -14.75 -16.06
C LYS A 353 8.89 -13.75 -15.45
N LEU A 354 8.46 -13.14 -14.36
CA LEU A 354 9.24 -12.21 -13.55
C LEU A 354 9.55 -12.81 -12.17
N GLY A 355 10.81 -12.65 -11.75
CA GLY A 355 11.30 -13.03 -10.43
C GLY A 355 12.08 -11.87 -9.80
N THR A 356 12.10 -11.78 -8.48
CA THR A 356 12.90 -10.83 -7.72
C THR A 356 13.78 -11.61 -6.76
N LEU A 357 15.05 -11.24 -6.67
CA LEU A 357 15.99 -11.77 -5.70
C LEU A 357 16.37 -10.64 -4.76
N LEU A 358 16.14 -10.85 -3.46
CA LEU A 358 16.47 -9.90 -2.42
C LEU A 358 17.36 -10.58 -1.38
N ARG A 359 18.46 -9.95 -0.99
CA ARG A 359 19.19 -10.28 0.22
C ARG A 359 18.68 -9.38 1.33
N ASP A 360 17.94 -9.96 2.26
CA ASP A 360 17.42 -9.21 3.40
C ASP A 360 18.49 -9.11 4.50
N GLY A 361 18.95 -7.88 4.74
CA GLY A 361 19.99 -7.57 5.72
C GLY A 361 21.37 -8.16 5.39
N SER A 362 22.10 -8.57 6.44
CA SER A 362 23.48 -9.05 6.35
C SER A 362 23.61 -10.58 6.24
N THR A 363 22.51 -11.32 6.35
CA THR A 363 22.52 -12.78 6.25
C THR A 363 22.78 -13.25 4.82
N ASN A 364 23.24 -14.49 4.65
CA ASN A 364 23.35 -15.11 3.32
C ASN A 364 22.03 -15.76 2.86
N THR A 365 20.90 -15.34 3.44
CA THR A 365 19.57 -15.79 3.02
C THR A 365 19.05 -14.83 1.95
N PHE A 366 18.63 -15.40 0.83
CA PHE A 366 18.07 -14.64 -0.27
C PHE A 366 16.62 -15.04 -0.47
N VAL A 367 15.74 -14.04 -0.49
CA VAL A 367 14.33 -14.21 -0.81
C VAL A 367 14.19 -14.19 -2.32
N LEU A 368 13.64 -15.25 -2.88
CA LEU A 368 13.36 -15.39 -4.30
C LEU A 368 11.83 -15.45 -4.50
N GLU A 369 11.29 -14.37 -5.06
CA GLU A 369 9.85 -14.12 -5.16
C GLU A 369 9.40 -13.85 -6.58
N GLY A 370 8.13 -14.12 -6.87
CA GLY A 370 7.51 -13.84 -8.17
C GLY A 370 6.81 -15.05 -8.78
N GLU A 371 6.75 -15.07 -10.10
CA GLU A 371 6.06 -16.11 -10.88
C GLU A 371 6.97 -17.34 -11.08
N LEU A 372 7.41 -17.93 -9.97
CA LEU A 372 8.35 -19.04 -9.93
C LEU A 372 7.64 -20.40 -9.86
N LYS A 373 8.40 -21.45 -10.18
CA LYS A 373 7.99 -22.85 -10.12
C LYS A 373 8.99 -23.67 -9.32
N THR A 374 8.48 -24.67 -8.60
CA THR A 374 9.26 -25.67 -7.83
C THR A 374 10.09 -26.57 -8.71
#